data_AF-A0A392VL73-F1
#
_entry.id   AF-A0A392VL73-F1
#
_cell.length_a   1.000
_cell.length_b   1.000
_cell.length_c   1.000
_cell.angle_alpha   90.00
_cell.angle_beta   90.00
_cell.angle_gamma   90.00
#
_symmetry.space_group_name_H-M   'P 1'
#
loop_
_entity.id
_entity.type
_entity.pdbx_description
1 polymer ?
#
loop_
_entity_poly.entity_id
_entity_poly.type
_entity_poly.pdbx_seq_one_letter_code
_entity_poly.pdbx_strand_id
1 'polypeptide(L)' 'MARDHHPDREDEARLERFMKHKPPTFTGGYNTDGVVKWLDEVEIIFEAM' A
#
# COMPACT_ATOMS: atom_id res chain seq x y z
N MET A 1 -0.55 -0.91 -30.58
CA MET A 1 0.21 -1.13 -29.32
C MET A 1 -0.80 -1.52 -28.27
N ALA A 2 -0.91 -2.81 -27.96
CA ALA A 2 -1.69 -3.24 -26.81
C ALA A 2 -0.93 -2.72 -25.58
N ARG A 3 -1.53 -1.80 -24.83
CA ARG A 3 -1.06 -1.55 -23.47
C ARG A 3 -1.27 -2.88 -22.76
N ASP A 4 -0.19 -3.53 -22.35
CA ASP A 4 -0.18 -4.61 -21.39
C ASP A 4 -0.86 -4.08 -20.11
N HIS A 5 -2.19 -4.13 -20.10
CA HIS A 5 -3.05 -3.80 -18.97
C HIS A 5 -3.21 -5.11 -18.19
N HIS A 6 -2.05 -5.66 -17.79
CA HIS A 6 -2.00 -6.82 -16.95
C HIS A 6 -2.13 -6.27 -15.52
N PRO A 7 -3.27 -6.48 -14.83
CA PRO A 7 -3.53 -5.86 -13.52
C PRO A 7 -2.38 -6.13 -12.54
N ASP A 8 -1.82 -7.34 -12.60
CA ASP A 8 -0.64 -7.78 -11.84
C ASP A 8 0.57 -6.81 -11.97
N ARG A 9 0.83 -6.27 -13.16
CA ARG A 9 1.92 -5.30 -13.40
C ARG A 9 1.61 -3.90 -12.89
N GLU A 10 0.33 -3.52 -12.86
CA GLU A 10 -0.08 -2.21 -12.35
C GLU A 10 -0.01 -2.19 -10.82
N ASP A 11 -0.44 -3.27 -10.17
CA ASP A 11 -0.31 -3.46 -8.72
C ASP A 11 1.17 -3.50 -8.30
N GLU A 12 2.03 -4.19 -9.05
CA GLU A 12 3.48 -4.15 -8.83
C GLU A 12 4.05 -2.73 -8.97
N ALA A 13 3.73 -2.02 -10.05
CA ALA A 13 4.21 -0.66 -10.26
C ALA A 13 3.68 0.33 -9.19
N ARG A 14 2.47 0.10 -8.68
CA ARG A 14 1.88 0.87 -7.59
C ARG A 14 2.58 0.57 -6.27
N LEU A 15 2.89 -0.70 -5.99
CA LEU A 15 3.67 -1.11 -4.83
C LEU A 15 5.08 -0.52 -4.84
N GLU A 16 5.76 -0.51 -5.99
CA GLU A 16 7.07 0.13 -6.13
C GLU A 16 7.01 1.63 -5.80
N ARG A 17 5.97 2.33 -6.27
CA ARG A 17 5.75 3.75 -5.94
C ARG A 17 5.46 3.92 -4.46
N PHE A 18 4.59 3.09 -3.88
CA PHE A 18 4.25 3.14 -2.47
C PHE A 18 5.49 3.06 -1.59
N MET A 19 6.35 2.06 -1.84
CA MET A 19 7.59 1.85 -1.09
C MET A 19 8.57 3.03 -1.24
N LYS A 20 8.67 3.61 -2.44
CA LYS A 20 9.50 4.81 -2.69
C LYS A 20 9.03 6.03 -1.90
N HIS A 21 7.73 6.14 -1.63
CA HIS A 21 7.13 7.23 -0.86
C HIS A 21 7.24 7.05 0.66
N LYS A 22 7.86 5.97 1.14
CA LYS A 22 8.05 5.66 2.57
C LYS A 22 6.70 5.59 3.29
N PRO A 23 5.98 4.47 3.14
CA PRO A 23 4.67 4.31 3.74
C PRO A 23 4.73 4.45 5.27
N PRO A 24 3.61 4.79 5.92
CA PRO A 24 3.57 4.92 7.38
C PRO A 24 4.00 3.60 8.01
N THR A 25 4.95 3.66 8.95
CA THR A 25 5.40 2.48 9.70
C THR A 25 4.59 2.33 10.97
N PHE A 26 4.09 1.12 11.23
CA PHE A 26 3.44 0.83 12.49
C PHE A 26 4.44 0.83 13.67
N THR A 27 4.18 1.62 14.70
CA THR A 27 5.03 1.75 15.89
C THR A 27 4.35 1.29 17.19
N GLY A 28 3.13 0.74 17.11
CA GLY A 28 2.28 0.44 18.27
C GLY A 28 2.54 -0.90 18.99
N GLY A 29 3.61 -1.62 18.66
CA GLY A 29 3.96 -2.89 19.32
C GLY A 29 2.92 -4.00 19.10
N TYR A 30 2.36 -4.57 20.18
CA TYR A 30 1.34 -5.62 20.12
C TYR A 30 -0.11 -5.09 20.21
N ASN A 31 -0.31 -3.78 20.03
CA ASN A 31 -1.65 -3.19 20.07
C ASN A 31 -2.47 -3.60 18.84
N THR A 32 -3.39 -4.55 19.02
CA THR A 32 -4.25 -5.06 17.95
C THR A 32 -5.18 -4.01 17.37
N ASP A 33 -5.77 -3.12 18.19
CA ASP A 33 -6.60 -2.01 17.71
C ASP A 33 -5.79 -1.02 16.87
N GLY A 34 -4.56 -0.74 17.31
CA GLY A 34 -3.63 0.12 16.58
C GLY A 34 -3.21 -0.47 15.25
N VAL A 35 -2.97 -1.79 15.18
CA VAL A 35 -2.63 -2.49 13.93
C VAL A 35 -3.79 -2.42 12.94
N VAL A 36 -5.04 -2.64 13.39
CA VAL A 36 -6.21 -2.59 12.51
C VAL A 36 -6.38 -1.22 11.88
N LYS A 37 -6.25 -0.14 12.67
CA LYS A 37 -6.33 1.23 12.15
C LYS A 37 -5.18 1.57 11.20
N TRP A 38 -3.97 1.12 11.51
CA TRP A 38 -2.82 1.33 10.64
C TRP A 38 -2.96 0.60 9.30
N LEU A 39 -3.53 -0.61 9.29
CA LEU A 39 -3.81 -1.35 8.06
C LEU A 39 -4.84 -0.63 7.18
N ASP A 40 -5.91 -0.10 7.78
CA ASP A 40 -6.92 0.71 7.08
C ASP A 40 -6.29 1.95 6.42
N GLU A 41 -5.46 2.69 7.14
CA GLU A 41 -4.74 3.84 6.58
C GLU A 41 -3.79 3.44 5.43
N VAL A 42 -3.06 2.34 5.59
CA VAL A 42 -2.16 1.81 4.55
C VAL A 42 -2.93 1.39 3.29
N GLU A 43 -4.08 0.74 3.45
CA GLU A 43 -4.93 0.30 2.34
C GLU A 43 -5.52 1.50 1.59
N ILE A 44 -6.03 2.51 2.28
CA ILE A 44 -6.55 3.74 1.67
C ILE A 44 -5.47 4.45 0.85
N ILE A 45 -4.25 4.57 1.41
CA ILE A 45 -3.13 5.23 0.71
C ILE A 45 -2.70 4.40 -0.50
N PHE A 46 -2.67 3.07 -0.38
CA PHE A 46 -2.31 2.18 -1.48
C PHE A 46 -3.36 2.25 -2.61
N GLU A 47 -4.65 2.23 -2.30
CA GLU A 47 -5.71 2.29 -3.31
C GLU A 47 -5.74 3.64 -4.06
N ALA A 48 -5.40 4.74 -3.37
CA ALA A 48 -5.42 6.09 -3.92
C ALA A 48 -4.26 6.46 -4.86
N MET A 49 -3.21 5.62 -4.96
CA MET A 49 -2.05 5.84 -5.85
C MET A 49 -2.17 5.14 -7.19
#